data_AF-L1M502-F1
#
_entry.id   AF-L1M502-F1
#
_cell.length_a   1.000
_cell.length_b   1.000
_cell.length_c   1.000
_cell.angle_alpha   90.00
_cell.angle_beta   90.00
_cell.angle_gamma   90.00
#
_symmetry.space_group_name_H-M   'P 1'
#
loop_
_entity.id
_entity.type
_entity.pdbx_description
1 polymer ?
#
loop_
_entity_poly.entity_id
_entity_poly.type
_entity_poly.pdbx_seq_one_letter_code
_entity_poly.pdbx_strand_id
1 'polypeptide(L)'
;MSHQFKPGDLALIVGAFRFVENIGKTCTLVQHLSKGDIYQLPDGRKAVTLAESGWLVEGDGIIGLACLLVDGDVVRVDDIGVANPRNLMPLRGDFEPEQQKAKEAEPCA
;
A
#
# COMPACT_ATOMS: atom_id res chain seq x y z
N MET A 1 0.22 -21.19 -2.69
CA MET A 1 1.36 -20.35 -3.06
C MET A 1 1.45 -19.23 -2.04
N SER A 2 2.30 -19.39 -1.03
CA SER A 2 2.49 -18.39 0.03
C SER A 2 3.56 -17.44 -0.44
N HIS A 3 3.18 -16.28 -0.96
CA HIS A 3 4.15 -15.22 -1.21
C HIS A 3 4.58 -14.67 0.16
N GLN A 4 5.87 -14.79 0.49
CA GLN A 4 6.45 -14.21 1.71
C GLN A 4 6.66 -12.73 1.48
N PHE A 5 5.58 -11.98 1.63
CA PHE A 5 5.63 -10.53 1.70
C PHE A 5 6.38 -10.07 2.95
N LYS A 6 7.14 -9.00 2.83
CA LYS A 6 7.78 -8.27 3.93
C LYS A 6 7.52 -6.76 3.80
N PRO A 7 7.64 -5.99 4.90
CA PRO A 7 7.62 -4.54 4.83
C PRO A 7 8.64 -4.02 3.79
N GLY A 8 8.23 -3.04 2.99
CA GLY A 8 9.00 -2.46 1.91
C GLY A 8 8.85 -3.17 0.55
N ASP A 9 8.21 -4.33 0.48
CA ASP A 9 7.96 -4.98 -0.82
C ASP A 9 6.98 -4.15 -1.66
N LEU A 10 7.22 -4.13 -2.97
CA LEU A 10 6.25 -3.64 -3.95
C LEU A 10 5.29 -4.76 -4.37
N ALA A 11 4.02 -4.41 -4.49
CA ALA A 11 2.98 -5.33 -4.94
C ALA A 11 1.99 -4.63 -5.88
N LEU A 12 1.36 -5.41 -6.75
CA LEU A 12 0.21 -5.01 -7.53
C LEU A 12 -1.06 -5.52 -6.84
N ILE A 13 -2.05 -4.66 -6.69
CA ILE A 13 -3.37 -5.07 -6.23
C ILE A 13 -4.09 -5.76 -7.39
N VAL A 14 -4.32 -7.06 -7.26
CA VAL A 14 -4.96 -7.91 -8.30
C VAL A 14 -6.40 -8.30 -7.96
N GLY A 15 -6.90 -7.87 -6.80
CA GLY A 15 -8.28 -8.10 -6.38
C GLY A 15 -8.73 -7.15 -5.29
N ALA A 16 -10.04 -7.03 -5.09
CA ALA A 16 -10.60 -6.21 -4.03
C ALA A 16 -11.94 -6.79 -3.57
N PHE A 17 -12.30 -6.50 -2.30
CA PHE A 17 -13.63 -6.81 -1.79
C PHE A 17 -14.59 -5.62 -1.91
N ARG A 18 -14.10 -4.40 -1.62
CA ARG A 18 -14.91 -3.17 -1.59
C ARG A 18 -14.50 -2.17 -2.66
N PHE A 19 -13.23 -1.79 -2.71
CA PHE A 19 -12.70 -0.80 -3.65
C PHE A 19 -12.08 -1.47 -4.87
N VAL A 20 -12.91 -1.83 -5.84
CA VAL A 20 -12.45 -2.44 -7.11
C VAL A 20 -11.58 -1.48 -7.93
N GLU A 21 -11.69 -0.18 -7.68
CA GLU A 21 -10.87 0.90 -8.24
C GLU A 21 -9.40 0.82 -7.83
N ASN A 22 -9.07 0.01 -6.82
CA ASN A 22 -7.68 -0.25 -6.45
C ASN A 22 -7.05 -1.35 -7.30
N ILE A 23 -7.83 -2.15 -8.03
CA ILE A 23 -7.28 -3.22 -8.88
C ILE A 23 -6.44 -2.59 -9.99
N GLY A 24 -5.23 -3.11 -10.17
CA GLY A 24 -4.24 -2.58 -11.12
C GLY A 24 -3.34 -1.49 -10.55
N LYS A 25 -3.55 -1.02 -9.31
CA LYS A 25 -2.65 -0.07 -8.66
C LYS A 25 -1.47 -0.77 -8.00
N THR A 26 -0.32 -0.12 -8.07
CA THR A 26 0.90 -0.53 -7.37
C THR A 26 0.89 0.04 -5.95
N CYS A 27 1.38 -0.73 -4.99
CA CYS A 27 1.46 -0.33 -3.60
C CYS A 27 2.74 -0.85 -2.94
N THR A 28 3.21 -0.13 -1.92
CA THR A 28 4.26 -0.57 -1.01
C THR A 28 3.64 -1.19 0.23
N LEU A 29 4.15 -2.33 0.67
CA LEU A 29 3.71 -2.97 1.90
C LEU A 29 4.36 -2.28 3.10
N VAL A 30 3.56 -1.68 3.97
CA VAL A 30 4.08 -0.93 5.14
C VAL A 30 4.22 -1.85 6.34
N GLN A 31 3.15 -2.56 6.70
CA GLN A 31 3.14 -3.47 7.84
C GLN A 31 2.04 -4.52 7.70
N HIS A 32 2.30 -5.72 8.21
CA HIS A 32 1.27 -6.74 8.33
C HIS A 32 0.45 -6.48 9.59
N LEU A 33 -0.87 -6.54 9.45
CA LEU A 33 -1.84 -6.22 10.47
C LEU A 33 -2.77 -7.41 10.73
N SER A 34 -3.04 -7.66 12.00
CA SER A 34 -4.03 -8.59 12.52
C SER A 34 -5.10 -7.83 13.30
N LYS A 35 -6.31 -8.39 13.37
CA LYS A 35 -7.48 -7.75 14.00
C LYS A 35 -7.15 -7.14 15.36
N GLY A 36 -7.46 -5.86 15.53
CA GLY A 36 -7.18 -5.11 16.77
C GLY A 36 -5.84 -4.39 16.79
N ASP A 37 -4.94 -4.65 15.82
CA ASP A 37 -3.69 -3.90 15.70
C ASP A 37 -3.96 -2.43 15.38
N ILE A 38 -3.16 -1.57 16.00
CA ILE A 38 -3.21 -0.12 15.83
C ILE A 38 -2.15 0.29 14.81
N TYR A 39 -2.54 1.18 13.91
CA TYR A 39 -1.65 1.77 12.91
C TYR A 39 -1.86 3.28 12.80
N GLN A 40 -0.87 3.96 12.24
CA GLN A 40 -0.89 5.40 12.07
C GLN A 40 -1.23 5.74 10.61
N LEU A 41 -2.13 6.70 10.44
CA LEU A 41 -2.44 7.29 9.14
C LEU A 41 -1.43 8.39 8.80
N PRO A 42 -1.28 8.76 7.51
CA PRO A 42 -0.34 9.80 7.09
C PRO A 42 -0.56 11.16 7.77
N ASP A 43 -1.81 11.47 8.15
CA ASP A 43 -2.17 12.69 8.87
C ASP A 43 -1.88 12.65 10.39
N GLY A 44 -1.29 11.57 10.88
CA GLY A 44 -0.93 11.37 12.28
C GLY A 44 -2.04 10.78 13.15
N ARG A 45 -3.26 10.62 12.65
CA ARG A 45 -4.32 9.92 13.40
C ARG A 45 -4.00 8.44 13.54
N LYS A 46 -4.52 7.82 14.60
CA LYS A 46 -4.40 6.38 14.82
C LYS A 46 -5.70 5.69 14.42
N ALA A 47 -5.56 4.54 13.78
CA ALA A 47 -6.65 3.68 13.39
C ALA A 47 -6.44 2.26 13.91
N VAL A 48 -7.52 1.50 14.02
CA VAL A 48 -7.51 0.08 14.38
C VAL A 48 -7.92 -0.74 13.16
N THR A 49 -7.21 -1.84 12.89
CA THR A 49 -7.63 -2.76 11.83
C THR A 49 -8.79 -3.63 12.31
N LEU A 50 -9.78 -3.78 11.44
CA LEU A 50 -10.89 -4.72 11.65
C LEU A 50 -10.73 -6.00 10.81
N ALA A 51 -9.70 -6.06 9.97
CA ALA A 51 -9.41 -7.23 9.15
C ALA A 51 -8.76 -8.33 9.99
N GLU A 52 -9.15 -9.59 9.77
CA GLU A 52 -8.55 -10.75 10.45
C GLU A 52 -7.04 -10.86 10.16
N SER A 53 -6.64 -10.60 8.92
CA SER A 53 -5.25 -10.47 8.49
C SER A 53 -5.20 -9.67 7.19
N GLY A 54 -4.24 -8.73 7.11
CA GLY A 54 -4.10 -7.83 5.98
C GLY A 54 -2.75 -7.12 5.99
N TRP A 55 -2.34 -6.61 4.84
CA TRP A 55 -1.23 -5.66 4.75
C TRP A 55 -1.77 -4.24 4.75
N LEU A 56 -1.22 -3.39 5.60
CA LEU A 56 -1.28 -1.95 5.39
C LEU A 56 -0.44 -1.64 4.16
N VAL A 57 -1.04 -0.98 3.18
CA VAL A 57 -0.41 -0.63 1.92
C VAL A 57 -0.56 0.86 1.67
N GLU A 58 0.48 1.45 1.10
CA GLU A 58 0.50 2.83 0.66
C GLU A 58 0.81 2.92 -0.83
N GLY A 59 0.24 3.89 -1.51
CA GLY A 59 0.47 4.11 -2.94
C GLY A 59 -0.50 5.10 -3.56
N ASP A 60 -0.07 5.73 -4.64
CA ASP A 60 -0.80 6.79 -5.32
C ASP A 60 -2.20 6.35 -5.77
N GLY A 61 -3.20 7.13 -5.37
CA GLY A 61 -4.60 6.92 -5.70
C GLY A 61 -5.24 5.71 -5.01
N ILE A 62 -4.57 5.03 -4.08
CA ILE A 62 -5.19 3.95 -3.31
C ILE A 62 -6.31 4.51 -2.45
N ILE A 63 -7.45 3.84 -2.43
CA ILE A 63 -8.58 4.24 -1.59
C ILE A 63 -8.76 3.21 -0.48
N GLY A 64 -8.79 3.67 0.77
CA GLY A 64 -8.97 2.84 1.95
C GLY A 64 -10.12 3.28 2.84
N LEU A 65 -10.37 2.46 3.86
CA LEU A 65 -11.18 2.83 5.02
C LEU A 65 -10.35 2.60 6.28
N ALA A 66 -10.40 3.57 7.17
CA ALA A 66 -9.76 3.52 8.47
C ALA A 66 -10.81 3.66 9.58
N CYS A 67 -10.77 2.77 10.56
CA CYS A 67 -11.56 2.90 11.79
C CYS A 67 -10.72 3.69 12.79
N LEU A 68 -11.09 4.95 13.06
CA LEU A 68 -10.33 5.84 13.93
C LEU A 68 -10.36 5.34 15.38
N LEU A 69 -9.20 5.33 16.02
CA LEU A 69 -9.06 4.80 17.39
C LEU A 69 -9.77 5.65 18.44
N VAL A 70 -9.81 6.98 18.24
CA VAL A 70 -10.33 7.92 19.24
C VAL A 70 -11.86 7.92 19.27
N ASP A 71 -12.49 8.08 18.11
CA ASP A 71 -13.95 8.27 18.01
C ASP A 71 -14.68 7.00 17.54
N GLY A 72 -13.96 6.01 17.01
CA GLY A 72 -14.54 4.78 16.44
C GLY A 72 -15.11 4.95 15.03
N ASP A 73 -15.04 6.16 14.47
CA ASP A 73 -15.57 6.46 13.15
C ASP A 73 -14.82 5.73 12.03
N VAL A 74 -15.57 5.21 11.06
CA VAL A 74 -15.01 4.63 9.84
C VAL A 74 -14.98 5.70 8.75
N VAL A 75 -13.78 6.16 8.41
CA VAL A 75 -13.57 7.23 7.43
C VAL A 75 -12.89 6.69 6.19
N ARG A 76 -13.21 7.28 5.03
CA ARG A 76 -12.44 7.08 3.79
C ARG A 76 -11.10 7.79 3.92
N VAL A 77 -10.05 7.11 3.48
CA VAL A 77 -8.68 7.62 3.44
C VAL A 77 -8.12 7.40 2.05
N ASP A 78 -7.29 8.33 1.61
CA ASP A 78 -6.62 8.28 0.31
C ASP A 78 -5.15 7.91 0.51
N ASP A 79 -4.57 7.31 -0.53
CA ASP A 79 -3.20 6.81 -0.66
C ASP A 79 -2.77 5.72 0.33
N ILE A 80 -3.70 5.24 1.17
CA ILE A 80 -3.46 4.19 2.16
C ILE A 80 -4.67 3.26 2.31
N GLY A 81 -4.43 1.97 2.57
CA GLY A 81 -5.50 1.02 2.83
C GLY A 81 -5.02 -0.33 3.37
N VAL A 82 -5.96 -1.20 3.71
CA VAL A 82 -5.66 -2.58 4.12
C VAL A 82 -6.04 -3.54 3.00
N ALA A 83 -5.05 -4.26 2.46
CA ALA A 83 -5.24 -5.24 1.40
C ALA A 83 -5.04 -6.67 1.93
N ASN A 84 -5.92 -7.59 1.55
CA ASN A 84 -5.74 -9.00 1.90
C ASN A 84 -4.55 -9.57 1.11
N PRO A 85 -3.66 -10.38 1.70
CA PRO A 85 -2.53 -11.00 0.99
C PRO A 85 -2.92 -11.74 -0.29
N ARG A 86 -4.11 -12.34 -0.34
CA ARG A 86 -4.62 -13.07 -1.52
C ARG A 86 -4.92 -12.16 -2.72
N ASN A 87 -5.05 -10.86 -2.47
CA ASN A 87 -5.37 -9.83 -3.46
C ASN A 87 -4.10 -9.07 -3.90
N LEU A 88 -2.92 -9.50 -3.44
CA LEU A 88 -1.64 -8.86 -3.73
C LEU A 88 -0.81 -9.82 -4.57
N MET A 89 -0.21 -9.28 -5.63
CA MET A 89 0.79 -9.97 -6.43
C MET A 89 2.15 -9.27 -6.22
N PRO A 90 3.20 -9.98 -5.77
CA PRO A 90 4.51 -9.37 -5.56
C PRO A 90 5.09 -8.87 -6.88
N LEU A 91 5.52 -7.62 -6.91
CA LEU A 91 6.35 -7.07 -7.97
C LEU A 91 7.80 -7.27 -7.53
N ARG A 92 8.36 -8.44 -7.83
CA ARG A 92 9.76 -8.75 -7.48
C ARG A 92 10.68 -7.71 -8.12
N GLY A 93 11.55 -7.13 -7.31
CA GLY A 93 12.43 -6.02 -7.69
C GLY A 93 13.50 -6.44 -8.70
N ASP A 94 13.14 -6.43 -9.98
CA ASP A 94 14.03 -5.94 -11.05
C ASP A 94 13.69 -4.47 -11.40
N PHE A 95 12.92 -3.81 -10.54
CA PHE A 95 12.71 -2.37 -10.59
C PHE A 95 13.89 -1.70 -9.89
N GLU A 96 15.05 -1.68 -10.55
CA GLU A 96 15.93 -0.52 -10.35
C GLU A 96 15.10 0.70 -10.76
N PRO A 97 14.90 1.71 -9.90
CA PRO A 97 14.41 2.97 -10.40
C PRO A 97 15.42 3.39 -11.45
N GLU A 98 14.99 3.42 -12.70
CA GLU A 98 15.75 3.99 -13.79
C GLU A 98 15.99 5.44 -13.38
N GLN A 99 17.12 5.70 -12.70
CA GLN A 99 17.62 7.04 -12.52
C GLN A 99 17.74 7.54 -13.93
N GLN A 100 16.79 8.39 -14.34
CA GLN A 100 16.86 9.16 -15.56
C GLN A 100 18.18 9.89 -15.51
N LYS A 101 19.19 9.25 -16.12
CA LYS A 101 20.48 9.81 -16.38
C LYS A 101 20.17 10.88 -17.42
N ALA A 102 19.88 12.08 -16.95
CA ALA A 102 20.01 13.28 -17.75
C ALA A 102 21.50 13.39 -18.12
N LYS A 103 21.91 12.59 -19.11
CA LYS A 103 23.10 12.88 -19.90
C LYS A 103 22.66 13.96 -20.87
N GLU A 104 22.68 15.20 -20.38
CA GLU A 104 22.83 16.37 -21.23
C GLU A 104 24.13 16.18 -22.02
N ALA A 105 24.00 16.04 -23.33
CA ALA A 105 25.13 15.92 -24.22
C ALA A 105 25.81 17.29 -24.31
N GLU A 106 27.10 17.38 -23.97
CA GLU A 106 27.92 18.53 -24.32
C GLU A 106 28.01 18.63 -25.86
N PRO A 107 27.66 19.78 -26.47
CA PRO A 107 27.98 20.01 -27.87
C PRO A 107 29.47 20.37 -27.98
N CYS A 108 30.21 19.61 -28.78
CA CYS A 108 31.56 19.96 -29.21
C CYS A 108 31.57 21.33 -29.93
N ALA A 109 32.52 22.18 -29.56
CA ALA A 109 33.01 23.30 -30.38
C ALA A 109 34.52 23.42 -30.21
#